data_AF-A0A1A8WS55-F1
#
_entry.id   AF-A0A1A8WS55-F1
#
_cell.length_a   1.000
_cell.length_b   1.000
_cell.length_c   1.000
_cell.angle_alpha   90.00
_cell.angle_beta   90.00
_cell.angle_gamma   90.00
#
_symmetry.space_group_name_H-M   'P 1'
#
loop_
_entity.id
_entity.type
_entity.pdbx_description
1 polymer ?
#
loop_
_entity_poly.entity_id
_entity_poly.type
_entity_poly.pdbx_seq_one_letter_code
_entity_poly.pdbx_strand_id
1 'polypeptide(L)'
;MKKEDKINSNDNDPCEQEEEKWVVGRTYEECLEKAKKLVDENTEFELVQDEDVLDTWFSSSLVPFSSLGWPEKTQDLDLFFPNTILETGQDILFFWVARMVMVSIHLMKKLPFNTIYLHAMIRDSKGEKMSKSKGNVVDPLDIINGISLQDLHKKLYEGNLPEKEIKRALELQKKEFPKGIPECGTDALRFGLLTYLKQGRNVNLDINRIVGYRHFCNKLWNAIKFFLKTLPSNYDDSNILLKNPEYAHSFNWEDKWILHRLNMYI
;
A
#
# COMPACT_ATOMS: atom_id res chain seq x y z
N MET A 1 -15.10 18.17 24.83
CA MET A 1 -16.19 19.17 24.82
C MET A 1 -15.67 20.45 25.51
N LYS A 2 -15.80 21.65 24.91
CA LYS A 2 -15.38 23.00 25.33
C LYS A 2 -16.43 23.70 26.23
N LYS A 3 -16.08 24.87 26.78
CA LYS A 3 -16.96 25.82 27.51
C LYS A 3 -16.87 27.16 26.75
N GLU A 4 -17.96 27.82 26.43
CA GLU A 4 -17.93 29.22 25.95
C GLU A 4 -18.65 30.12 26.94
N ASP A 5 -17.93 31.07 27.53
CA ASP A 5 -18.56 32.17 28.26
C ASP A 5 -18.78 33.35 27.29
N LYS A 6 -20.03 33.78 27.15
CA LYS A 6 -20.38 35.03 26.46
C LYS A 6 -19.90 36.21 27.31
N ILE A 7 -18.75 36.81 27.01
CA ILE A 7 -18.43 38.14 27.54
C ILE A 7 -17.86 39.07 26.47
N ASN A 8 -18.46 40.25 26.44
CA ASN A 8 -18.08 41.45 25.71
C ASN A 8 -16.56 41.70 25.72
N SER A 9 -16.09 42.15 24.56
CA SER A 9 -14.78 42.78 24.36
C SER A 9 -14.47 43.81 25.45
N ASN A 10 -13.43 43.55 26.25
CA ASN A 10 -12.49 44.56 26.71
C ASN A 10 -11.20 43.85 27.17
N ASP A 11 -10.09 44.45 26.75
CA ASP A 11 -8.69 44.02 26.93
C ASP A 11 -8.37 43.40 28.29
N ASN A 12 -7.75 42.22 28.29
CA ASN A 12 -6.94 41.71 29.41
C ASN A 12 -5.87 40.70 28.92
N ASP A 13 -4.73 40.76 29.62
CA ASP A 13 -3.47 40.02 29.58
C ASP A 13 -3.45 38.60 28.91
N PRO A 14 -2.52 38.29 27.97
CA PRO A 14 -2.45 36.98 27.29
C PRO A 14 -1.96 35.81 28.17
N CYS A 15 -1.70 36.01 29.46
CA CYS A 15 -1.22 34.97 30.40
C CYS A 15 -2.28 34.43 31.39
N GLU A 16 -3.53 34.91 31.34
CA GLU A 16 -4.64 34.35 32.14
C GLU A 16 -5.69 33.71 31.23
N GLN A 17 -5.30 32.65 30.51
CA GLN A 17 -6.30 31.71 30.00
C GLN A 17 -6.79 30.89 31.20
N GLU A 18 -8.07 31.02 31.56
CA GLU A 18 -8.70 30.10 32.51
C GLU A 18 -8.33 28.66 32.14
N GLU A 19 -7.84 27.85 33.09
CA GLU A 19 -7.47 26.46 32.82
C GLU A 19 -8.67 25.71 32.24
N GLU A 20 -8.63 25.47 30.93
CA GLU A 20 -9.66 24.74 30.21
C GLU A 20 -9.74 23.30 30.73
N LYS A 21 -10.89 22.92 31.28
CA LYS A 21 -11.11 21.57 31.82
C LYS A 21 -11.72 20.68 30.73
N TRP A 22 -11.01 19.60 30.40
CA TRP A 22 -11.41 18.67 29.35
C TRP A 22 -12.06 17.39 29.91
N VAL A 23 -13.16 16.97 29.28
CA VAL A 23 -13.79 15.67 29.52
C VAL A 23 -13.90 14.88 28.23
N VAL A 24 -13.72 13.56 28.34
CA VAL A 24 -13.84 12.59 27.26
C VAL A 24 -14.84 11.52 27.66
N GLY A 25 -15.76 11.19 26.76
CA GLY A 25 -16.81 10.18 26.97
C GLY A 25 -17.41 9.75 25.63
N ARG A 26 -18.14 8.64 25.63
CA ARG A 26 -18.83 8.10 24.45
C ARG A 26 -20.17 8.79 24.19
N THR A 27 -20.80 9.31 25.24
CA THR A 27 -22.07 10.04 25.15
C THR A 27 -22.00 11.39 25.88
N TYR A 28 -22.96 12.26 25.57
CA TYR A 28 -23.06 13.57 26.22
C TYR A 28 -23.31 13.44 27.72
N GLU A 29 -24.14 12.48 28.14
CA GLU A 29 -24.47 12.21 29.53
C GLU A 29 -23.23 11.76 30.32
N GLU A 30 -22.40 10.89 29.73
CA GLU A 30 -21.14 10.46 30.35
C GLU A 30 -20.18 11.64 30.53
N CYS A 31 -20.09 12.51 29.53
CA CYS A 31 -19.30 13.75 29.62
C CYS A 31 -19.85 14.69 30.70
N LEU A 32 -21.17 14.82 30.81
CA LEU A 32 -21.84 15.66 31.81
C LEU A 32 -21.58 15.19 33.23
N GLU A 33 -21.67 13.88 33.48
CA GLU A 33 -21.34 13.30 34.80
C GLU A 33 -19.88 13.50 35.19
N LYS A 34 -18.95 13.39 34.22
CA LYS A 34 -17.53 13.65 34.45
C LYS A 34 -17.27 15.14 34.70
N ALA A 35 -17.93 16.02 33.96
CA ALA A 35 -17.77 17.46 34.09
C ALA A 35 -18.24 17.96 35.46
N LYS A 36 -19.38 17.46 35.97
CA LYS A 36 -19.90 17.77 37.32
C LYS A 36 -18.92 17.41 38.44
N LYS A 37 -18.03 16.43 38.23
CA LYS A 37 -17.01 16.03 39.22
C LYS A 37 -15.75 16.91 39.18
N LEU A 38 -15.58 17.71 38.12
CA LEU A 38 -14.42 18.58 37.91
C LEU A 38 -14.66 20.03 38.35
N VAL A 39 -15.93 20.40 38.60
CA VAL A 39 -16.35 21.73 39.03
C VAL A 39 -17.01 21.65 40.41
N ASP A 40 -17.00 22.73 41.17
CA ASP A 40 -17.69 22.78 42.46
C ASP A 40 -19.22 22.70 42.27
N GLU A 41 -19.94 22.21 43.29
CA GLU A 41 -21.38 21.91 43.20
C GLU A 41 -22.26 23.10 42.77
N ASN A 42 -21.76 24.33 42.91
CA ASN A 42 -22.48 25.57 42.60
C ASN A 42 -21.93 26.32 41.37
N THR A 43 -21.00 25.72 40.62
CA THR A 43 -20.46 26.35 39.40
C THR A 43 -21.33 26.00 38.20
N GLU A 44 -21.94 26.99 37.56
CA GLU A 44 -22.60 26.79 36.26
C GLU A 44 -21.55 26.58 35.17
N PHE A 45 -21.82 25.65 34.24
CA PHE A 45 -20.94 25.37 33.11
C PHE A 45 -21.73 24.91 31.89
N GLU A 46 -21.15 25.12 30.71
CA GLU A 46 -21.65 24.63 29.44
C GLU A 46 -20.70 23.57 28.85
N LEU A 47 -21.26 22.54 28.21
CA LEU A 47 -20.51 21.55 27.44
C LEU A 47 -20.76 21.73 25.94
N VAL A 48 -19.72 22.14 25.22
CA VAL A 48 -19.66 22.42 23.78
C VAL A 48 -18.83 21.34 23.11
N GLN A 49 -18.99 20.89 21.87
CA GLN A 49 -18.04 19.89 21.32
C GLN A 49 -16.65 20.48 21.06
N ASP A 50 -15.59 19.67 21.18
CA ASP A 50 -14.31 20.12 20.61
C ASP A 50 -14.42 20.13 19.08
N GLU A 51 -13.97 21.23 18.48
CA GLU A 51 -14.00 21.42 17.02
C GLU A 51 -12.77 20.80 16.35
N ASP A 52 -11.75 20.47 17.12
CA ASP A 52 -10.53 19.83 16.60
C ASP A 52 -10.81 18.43 16.05
N VAL A 53 -9.98 18.06 15.07
CA VAL A 53 -9.99 16.75 14.44
C VAL A 53 -8.70 16.00 14.75
N LEU A 54 -8.78 14.68 14.80
CA LEU A 54 -7.62 13.83 15.04
C LEU A 54 -6.68 13.82 13.82
N ASP A 55 -5.38 13.76 14.10
CA ASP A 55 -4.34 13.49 13.11
C ASP A 55 -4.65 12.20 12.32
N THR A 56 -4.49 12.22 11.00
CA THR A 56 -4.70 11.04 10.15
C THR A 56 -3.79 9.88 10.56
N TRP A 57 -2.60 10.17 11.12
CA TRP A 57 -1.72 9.13 11.63
C TRP A 57 -2.22 8.47 12.92
N PHE A 58 -3.08 9.15 13.68
CA PHE A 58 -3.72 8.55 14.85
C PHE A 58 -4.68 7.44 14.43
N SER A 59 -5.63 7.73 13.53
CA SER A 59 -6.56 6.71 13.03
C SER A 59 -5.83 5.58 12.27
N SER A 60 -4.85 5.94 11.44
CA SER A 60 -4.04 4.96 10.69
C SER A 60 -3.21 4.04 11.59
N SER A 61 -2.85 4.48 12.81
CA SER A 61 -2.12 3.66 13.77
C SER A 61 -2.96 2.52 14.39
N LEU A 62 -4.29 2.63 14.33
CA LEU A 62 -5.22 1.63 14.87
C LEU A 62 -5.48 0.47 13.90
N VAL A 63 -5.14 0.64 12.62
CA VAL A 63 -5.42 -0.30 11.52
C VAL A 63 -5.11 -1.77 11.83
N PRO A 64 -4.01 -2.14 12.52
CA PRO A 64 -3.69 -3.54 12.79
C PRO A 64 -4.76 -4.32 13.56
N PHE A 65 -5.62 -3.64 14.31
CA PHE A 65 -6.65 -4.28 15.15
C PHE A 65 -8.04 -3.65 15.00
N SER A 66 -8.16 -2.38 14.59
CA SER A 66 -9.47 -1.76 14.32
C SER A 66 -10.21 -2.43 13.16
N SER A 67 -9.47 -2.88 12.14
CA SER A 67 -10.05 -3.61 11.01
C SER A 67 -10.57 -5.01 11.39
N LEU A 68 -10.14 -5.54 12.53
CA LEU A 68 -10.59 -6.83 13.07
C LEU A 68 -11.78 -6.68 14.01
N GLY A 69 -12.32 -5.48 14.19
CA GLY A 69 -13.51 -5.22 15.01
C GLY A 69 -13.22 -4.70 16.43
N TRP A 70 -11.96 -4.35 16.74
CA TRP A 70 -11.66 -3.58 17.94
C TRP A 70 -12.44 -2.24 17.94
N PRO A 71 -13.01 -1.78 19.07
CA PRO A 71 -12.74 -2.18 20.46
C PRO A 71 -13.49 -3.42 20.97
N GLU A 72 -14.35 -4.02 20.15
CA GLU A 72 -15.08 -5.22 20.56
C GLU A 72 -14.19 -6.47 20.54
N LYS A 73 -14.53 -7.45 21.38
CA LYS A 73 -13.82 -8.75 21.43
C LYS A 73 -14.40 -9.70 20.38
N THR A 74 -13.99 -9.49 19.15
CA THR A 74 -14.41 -10.32 18.01
C THR A 74 -13.54 -11.56 17.88
N GLN A 75 -14.09 -12.60 17.24
CA GLN A 75 -13.33 -13.80 16.90
C GLN A 75 -12.14 -13.50 15.98
N ASP A 76 -12.30 -12.58 15.04
CA ASP A 76 -11.24 -12.18 14.11
C ASP A 76 -10.06 -11.52 14.83
N LEU A 77 -10.34 -10.69 15.85
CA LEU A 77 -9.30 -10.08 16.66
C LEU A 77 -8.50 -11.15 17.42
N ASP A 78 -9.16 -12.18 17.95
CA ASP A 78 -8.50 -13.27 18.67
C ASP A 78 -7.68 -14.19 17.75
N LEU A 79 -8.14 -14.42 16.51
CA LEU A 79 -7.48 -15.32 15.56
C LEU A 79 -6.34 -14.66 14.78
N PHE A 80 -6.50 -13.39 14.40
CA PHE A 80 -5.60 -12.74 13.43
C PHE A 80 -4.68 -11.69 14.05
N PHE A 81 -4.89 -11.28 15.30
CA PHE A 81 -3.98 -10.35 15.99
C PHE A 81 -3.08 -11.09 17.02
N PRO A 82 -1.75 -10.91 16.97
CA PRO A 82 -1.00 -9.99 16.11
C PRO A 82 -0.77 -10.50 14.68
N ASN A 83 -0.62 -9.57 13.73
CA ASN A 83 -0.41 -9.89 12.32
C ASN A 83 0.98 -10.51 12.07
N THR A 84 1.12 -11.36 11.05
CA THR A 84 2.42 -12.00 10.77
C THR A 84 3.42 -11.04 10.14
N ILE A 85 3.00 -10.28 9.12
CA ILE A 85 3.86 -9.39 8.33
C ILE A 85 3.15 -8.06 8.10
N LEU A 86 3.89 -6.95 8.25
CA LEU A 86 3.55 -5.66 7.68
C LEU A 86 4.49 -5.34 6.52
N GLU A 87 3.96 -5.25 5.30
CA GLU A 87 4.68 -4.75 4.13
C GLU A 87 4.42 -3.26 3.93
N THR A 88 5.48 -2.46 3.78
CA THR A 88 5.35 -1.03 3.45
C THR A 88 6.65 -0.43 2.90
N GLY A 89 6.58 0.81 2.42
CA GLY A 89 7.75 1.59 2.03
C GLY A 89 8.50 2.12 3.24
N GLN A 90 9.82 2.28 3.12
CA GLN A 90 10.65 2.80 4.20
C GLN A 90 10.30 4.26 4.60
N ASP A 91 9.67 5.02 3.70
CA ASP A 91 9.41 6.46 3.89
C ASP A 91 8.35 6.77 4.98
N ILE A 92 7.50 5.81 5.33
CA ILE A 92 6.49 5.95 6.39
C ILE A 92 6.79 5.10 7.64
N LEU A 93 8.03 4.62 7.80
CA LEU A 93 8.45 3.83 8.96
C LEU A 93 8.17 4.55 10.29
N PHE A 94 8.55 5.83 10.41
CA PHE A 94 8.33 6.58 11.65
C PHE A 94 6.93 7.16 11.78
N PHE A 95 6.32 7.59 10.67
CA PHE A 95 4.99 8.20 10.68
C PHE A 95 3.88 7.18 10.93
N TRP A 96 4.05 5.95 10.43
CA TRP A 96 3.01 4.94 10.50
C TRP A 96 3.41 3.73 11.35
N VAL A 97 4.50 3.05 11.00
CA VAL A 97 4.88 1.77 11.63
C VAL A 97 5.19 1.94 13.11
N ALA A 98 6.00 2.94 13.47
CA ALA A 98 6.32 3.24 14.86
C ALA A 98 5.06 3.61 15.67
N ARG A 99 4.12 4.36 15.08
CA ARG A 99 2.87 4.73 15.75
C ARG A 99 1.94 3.53 15.95
N MET A 100 1.82 2.63 14.98
CA MET A 100 1.11 1.36 15.15
C MET A 100 1.68 0.57 16.33
N VAL A 101 3.01 0.48 16.43
CA VAL A 101 3.68 -0.19 17.56
C VAL A 101 3.35 0.49 18.89
N MET A 102 3.51 1.81 18.98
CA MET A 102 3.22 2.58 20.21
C MET A 102 1.78 2.40 20.68
N VAL A 103 0.82 2.61 19.78
CA VAL A 103 -0.61 2.59 20.10
C VAL A 103 -1.07 1.16 20.42
N SER A 104 -0.56 0.16 19.69
CA SER A 104 -0.83 -1.24 19.98
C SER A 104 -0.26 -1.69 21.34
N ILE A 105 0.96 -1.29 21.69
CA ILE A 105 1.52 -1.55 23.02
C ILE A 105 0.68 -0.85 24.10
N HIS A 106 0.19 0.36 23.83
CA HIS A 106 -0.62 1.09 24.79
C HIS A 106 -2.00 0.45 25.02
N LEU A 107 -2.73 0.14 23.95
CA LEU A 107 -4.12 -0.33 24.00
C LEU A 107 -4.25 -1.85 24.13
N MET A 108 -3.43 -2.61 23.39
CA MET A 108 -3.53 -4.07 23.27
C MET A 108 -2.48 -4.83 24.09
N LYS A 109 -1.47 -4.12 24.62
CA LYS A 109 -0.33 -4.71 25.37
C LYS A 109 0.45 -5.76 24.59
N LYS A 110 0.41 -5.72 23.27
CA LYS A 110 1.10 -6.62 22.35
C LYS A 110 1.70 -5.82 21.19
N LEU A 111 2.69 -6.40 20.52
CA LEU A 111 3.15 -5.86 19.23
C LEU A 111 2.08 -6.13 18.17
N PRO A 112 1.88 -5.20 17.21
CA PRO A 112 0.85 -5.36 16.18
C PRO A 112 1.23 -6.36 15.09
N PHE A 113 2.54 -6.63 14.91
CA PHE A 113 3.06 -7.57 13.93
C PHE A 113 4.40 -8.17 14.35
N ASN A 114 4.72 -9.35 13.80
CA ASN A 114 5.98 -10.07 14.11
C ASN A 114 7.13 -9.71 13.16
N THR A 115 6.83 -9.34 11.92
CA THR A 115 7.83 -9.01 10.89
C THR A 115 7.44 -7.74 10.14
N ILE A 116 8.41 -6.86 9.88
CA ILE A 116 8.25 -5.69 9.01
C ILE A 116 9.05 -5.93 7.74
N TYR A 117 8.38 -5.95 6.59
CA TYR A 117 9.03 -6.02 5.29
C TYR A 117 9.02 -4.63 4.64
N LEU A 118 10.21 -4.04 4.53
CA LEU A 118 10.40 -2.72 3.90
C LEU A 118 10.80 -2.89 2.44
N HIS A 119 9.84 -2.72 1.53
CA HIS A 119 10.11 -2.82 0.10
C HIS A 119 10.85 -1.58 -0.42
N ALA A 120 11.55 -1.74 -1.54
CA ALA A 120 12.25 -0.64 -2.19
C ALA A 120 11.28 0.43 -2.70
N MET A 121 11.73 1.68 -2.73
CA MET A 121 10.96 2.80 -3.27
C MET A 121 11.16 2.94 -4.78
N ILE A 122 10.06 3.01 -5.51
CA ILE A 122 10.08 3.22 -6.97
C ILE A 122 10.38 4.69 -7.25
N ARG A 123 11.31 4.90 -8.18
CA ARG A 123 11.78 6.19 -8.70
C ARG A 123 11.57 6.22 -10.20
N ASP A 124 11.59 7.42 -10.75
CA ASP A 124 11.61 7.55 -12.20
C ASP A 124 12.93 6.99 -12.79
N SER A 125 13.00 6.96 -14.13
CA SER A 125 14.16 6.52 -14.90
C SER A 125 15.47 7.26 -14.52
N LYS A 126 15.36 8.50 -14.04
CA LYS A 126 16.47 9.37 -13.62
C LYS A 126 16.83 9.22 -12.14
N GLY A 127 16.06 8.47 -11.37
CA GLY A 127 16.27 8.29 -9.94
C GLY A 127 15.65 9.38 -9.06
N GLU A 128 14.77 10.24 -9.60
CA GLU A 128 13.99 11.15 -8.77
C GLU A 128 12.81 10.40 -8.12
N LYS A 129 12.41 10.83 -6.91
CA LYS A 129 11.17 10.34 -6.29
C LYS A 129 10.01 10.69 -7.22
N MET A 130 9.17 9.69 -7.54
CA MET A 130 7.93 9.95 -8.29
C MET A 130 6.97 10.75 -7.42
N SER A 131 6.48 11.87 -7.93
CA SER A 131 5.46 12.68 -7.25
C SER A 131 4.58 13.42 -8.24
N LYS A 132 3.29 13.57 -7.88
CA LYS A 132 2.32 14.31 -8.71
C LYS A 132 2.80 15.72 -9.03
N SER A 133 3.46 16.39 -8.08
CA SER A 133 4.03 17.73 -8.24
C SER A 133 5.17 17.84 -9.27
N LYS A 134 5.87 16.73 -9.55
CA LYS A 134 6.99 16.69 -10.51
C LYS A 134 6.57 16.22 -11.91
N GLY A 135 5.34 15.72 -12.06
CA GLY A 135 4.84 15.21 -13.35
C GLY A 135 5.56 13.96 -13.87
N ASN A 136 6.35 13.29 -13.03
CA ASN A 136 7.13 12.09 -13.36
C ASN A 136 6.47 10.79 -12.86
N VAL A 137 5.17 10.83 -12.54
CA VAL A 137 4.41 9.66 -12.12
C VAL A 137 3.99 8.89 -13.36
N VAL A 138 4.28 7.58 -13.36
CA VAL A 138 3.72 6.65 -14.35
C VAL A 138 2.55 5.92 -13.69
N ASP A 139 1.37 6.04 -14.27
CA ASP A 139 0.17 5.32 -13.82
C ASP A 139 0.33 3.83 -14.14
N PRO A 140 0.17 2.92 -13.16
CA PRO A 140 0.23 1.48 -13.43
C PRO A 140 -0.82 1.03 -14.47
N LEU A 141 -1.97 1.69 -14.56
CA LEU A 141 -3.00 1.36 -15.55
C LEU A 141 -2.54 1.68 -16.98
N ASP A 142 -1.74 2.72 -17.15
CA ASP A 142 -1.17 3.09 -18.45
C ASP A 142 -0.15 2.06 -18.94
N ILE A 143 0.52 1.38 -18.01
CA ILE A 143 1.42 0.25 -18.33
C ILE A 143 0.59 -1.00 -18.66
N ILE A 144 -0.46 -1.28 -17.89
CA ILE A 144 -1.29 -2.47 -18.07
C ILE A 144 -2.02 -2.42 -19.41
N ASN A 145 -2.75 -1.32 -19.67
CA ASN A 145 -3.65 -1.18 -20.82
C ASN A 145 -2.97 -0.52 -22.04
N GLY A 146 -1.79 0.09 -21.83
CA GLY A 146 -1.16 0.94 -22.84
C GLY A 146 -1.82 2.32 -22.90
N ILE A 147 -1.06 3.30 -23.39
CA ILE A 147 -1.54 4.67 -23.55
C ILE A 147 -0.77 5.37 -24.68
N SER A 148 -1.46 6.20 -25.45
CA SER A 148 -0.82 7.00 -26.49
C SER A 148 -0.01 8.16 -25.88
N LEU A 149 0.98 8.67 -26.63
CA LEU A 149 1.72 9.86 -26.20
C LEU A 149 0.80 11.09 -26.04
N GLN A 150 -0.26 11.19 -26.84
CA GLN A 150 -1.21 12.30 -26.80
C GLN A 150 -2.02 12.27 -25.50
N ASP A 151 -2.48 11.09 -25.09
CA ASP A 151 -3.24 10.91 -23.86
C ASP A 151 -2.36 11.09 -22.62
N LEU A 152 -1.09 10.64 -22.67
CA LEU A 152 -0.09 10.92 -21.63
C LEU A 152 0.10 12.42 -21.42
N HIS A 153 0.23 13.18 -22.52
CA HIS A 153 0.33 14.64 -22.44
C HIS A 153 -0.95 15.26 -21.85
N LYS A 154 -2.13 14.77 -22.25
CA LYS A 154 -3.41 15.28 -21.75
C LYS A 154 -3.51 15.13 -20.22
N LYS A 155 -3.11 13.97 -19.68
CA LYS A 155 -3.10 13.73 -18.22
C LYS A 155 -2.23 14.72 -17.44
N LEU A 156 -1.16 15.26 -18.04
CA LEU A 156 -0.35 16.29 -17.38
C LEU A 156 -1.10 17.60 -17.16
N TYR A 157 -2.07 17.93 -18.03
CA TYR A 157 -2.90 19.13 -17.92
C TYR A 157 -4.10 18.96 -16.99
N GLU A 158 -4.49 17.72 -16.67
CA GLU A 158 -5.52 17.42 -15.66
C GLU A 158 -4.98 17.60 -14.24
N GLY A 159 -3.66 17.50 -14.07
CA GLY A 159 -2.99 17.69 -12.78
C GLY A 159 -2.80 19.17 -12.42
N ASN A 160 -2.73 19.45 -11.12
CA ASN A 160 -2.36 20.77 -10.60
C ASN A 160 -0.83 20.95 -10.61
N LEU A 161 -0.23 21.10 -11.80
CA LEU A 161 1.22 21.30 -11.97
C LEU A 161 1.54 22.72 -12.47
N PRO A 162 2.65 23.32 -12.01
CA PRO A 162 3.15 24.56 -12.58
C PRO A 162 3.50 24.39 -14.07
N GLU A 163 3.28 25.42 -14.89
CA GLU A 163 3.55 25.36 -16.35
C GLU A 163 4.98 24.93 -16.70
N LYS A 164 5.96 25.32 -15.88
CA LYS A 164 7.36 24.93 -16.04
C LYS A 164 7.56 23.41 -15.91
N GLU A 165 6.89 22.79 -14.94
CA GLU A 165 6.96 21.34 -14.72
C GLU A 165 6.22 20.59 -15.83
N ILE A 166 5.10 21.13 -16.33
CA ILE A 166 4.40 20.56 -17.49
C ILE A 166 5.33 20.51 -18.72
N LYS A 167 6.00 21.63 -19.06
CA LYS A 167 6.94 21.67 -20.20
C LYS A 167 8.06 20.63 -20.04
N ARG A 168 8.64 20.52 -18.84
CA ARG A 168 9.67 19.52 -18.51
C ARG A 168 9.14 18.09 -18.68
N ALA A 169 7.96 17.79 -18.16
CA ALA A 169 7.34 16.47 -18.22
C ALA A 169 6.98 16.07 -19.66
N LEU A 170 6.49 17.01 -20.49
CA LEU A 170 6.23 16.78 -21.91
C LEU A 170 7.49 16.37 -22.68
N GLU A 171 8.62 17.08 -22.46
CA GLU A 171 9.89 16.72 -23.09
C GLU A 171 10.39 15.34 -22.65
N LEU A 172 10.20 14.99 -21.38
CA LEU A 172 10.57 13.68 -20.85
C LEU A 172 9.72 12.56 -21.43
N GLN A 173 8.39 12.72 -21.44
CA GLN A 173 7.49 11.73 -22.02
C GLN A 173 7.74 11.53 -23.51
N LYS A 174 8.00 12.60 -24.27
CA LYS A 174 8.39 12.49 -25.69
C LYS A 174 9.68 11.70 -25.89
N LYS A 175 10.66 11.89 -25.00
CA LYS A 175 11.96 11.21 -25.08
C LYS A 175 11.87 9.75 -24.69
N GLU A 176 11.15 9.44 -23.62
CA GLU A 176 11.06 8.07 -23.08
C GLU A 176 10.00 7.22 -23.78
N PHE A 177 8.89 7.85 -24.17
CA PHE A 177 7.72 7.20 -24.74
C PHE A 177 7.33 7.86 -26.08
N PRO A 178 8.20 7.85 -27.10
CA PRO A 178 7.94 8.57 -28.36
C PRO A 178 6.67 8.10 -29.09
N LYS A 179 6.20 6.87 -28.84
CA LYS A 179 4.95 6.31 -29.37
C LYS A 179 3.89 6.06 -28.29
N GLY A 180 4.10 6.55 -27.07
CA GLY A 180 3.35 6.17 -25.89
C GLY A 180 3.89 4.91 -25.21
N ILE A 181 3.18 4.44 -24.18
CA ILE A 181 3.52 3.21 -23.46
C ILE A 181 2.74 2.06 -24.10
N PRO A 182 3.40 1.00 -24.57
CA PRO A 182 2.70 -0.16 -25.12
C PRO A 182 1.97 -0.92 -24.01
N GLU A 183 0.83 -1.50 -24.33
CA GLU A 183 0.10 -2.41 -23.44
C GLU A 183 1.02 -3.56 -22.98
N CYS A 184 1.20 -3.73 -21.68
CA CYS A 184 2.04 -4.79 -21.12
C CYS A 184 1.25 -5.90 -20.44
N GLY A 185 0.04 -5.61 -19.95
CA GLY A 185 -0.75 -6.49 -19.11
C GLY A 185 -0.25 -6.54 -17.65
N THR A 186 -1.13 -7.02 -16.77
CA THR A 186 -0.90 -7.04 -15.32
C THR A 186 0.27 -7.93 -14.91
N ASP A 187 0.43 -9.11 -15.53
CA ASP A 187 1.49 -10.05 -15.17
C ASP A 187 2.87 -9.50 -15.50
N ALA A 188 3.04 -8.84 -16.64
CA ALA A 188 4.31 -8.23 -17.03
C ALA A 188 4.74 -7.16 -16.02
N LEU A 189 3.80 -6.32 -15.56
CA LEU A 189 4.05 -5.32 -14.52
C LEU A 189 4.46 -5.99 -13.20
N ARG A 190 3.71 -6.99 -12.74
CA ARG A 190 4.00 -7.72 -11.49
C ARG A 190 5.37 -8.41 -11.53
N PHE A 191 5.66 -9.17 -12.58
CA PHE A 191 6.99 -9.78 -12.77
C PHE A 191 8.10 -8.75 -12.82
N GLY A 192 7.88 -7.65 -13.54
CA GLY A 192 8.79 -6.50 -13.59
C GLY A 192 9.17 -6.01 -12.19
N LEU A 193 8.16 -5.65 -11.40
CA LEU A 193 8.32 -5.15 -10.03
C LEU A 193 8.98 -6.17 -9.10
N LEU A 194 8.58 -7.45 -9.17
CA LEU A 194 9.21 -8.51 -8.36
C LEU A 194 10.70 -8.65 -8.66
N THR A 195 11.12 -8.49 -9.91
CA THR A 195 12.55 -8.58 -10.25
C THR A 195 13.37 -7.39 -9.76
N TYR A 196 12.72 -6.26 -9.51
CA TYR A 196 13.34 -5.10 -8.91
C TYR A 196 13.52 -5.22 -7.40
N LEU A 197 12.81 -6.13 -6.71
CA LEU A 197 13.04 -6.40 -5.28
C LEU A 197 14.46 -6.94 -5.00
N LYS A 198 15.18 -7.41 -6.03
CA LYS A 198 16.61 -7.77 -5.93
C LYS A 198 17.53 -6.55 -5.81
N GLN A 199 17.05 -5.34 -6.15
CA GLN A 199 17.84 -4.12 -6.23
C GLN A 199 17.60 -3.23 -5.01
N GLY A 200 18.57 -3.20 -4.09
CA GLY A 200 18.73 -2.23 -3.00
C GLY A 200 17.47 -1.60 -2.38
N ARG A 201 17.58 -0.34 -1.93
CA ARG A 201 16.46 0.40 -1.28
C ARG A 201 15.64 1.25 -2.25
N ASN A 202 16.20 1.54 -3.42
CA ASN A 202 15.60 2.40 -4.42
C ASN A 202 15.68 1.71 -5.78
N VAL A 203 14.59 1.78 -6.54
CA VAL A 203 14.46 1.17 -7.85
C VAL A 203 14.12 2.24 -8.87
N ASN A 204 14.98 2.43 -9.86
CA ASN A 204 14.64 3.27 -11.01
C ASN A 204 13.77 2.45 -11.95
N LEU A 205 12.53 2.88 -12.16
CA LEU A 205 11.58 2.17 -13.00
C LEU A 205 11.92 2.38 -14.47
N ASP A 206 12.34 1.30 -15.13
CA ASP A 206 12.43 1.23 -16.59
C ASP A 206 11.24 0.44 -17.15
N ILE A 207 10.39 1.14 -17.90
CA ILE A 207 9.22 0.57 -18.57
C ILE A 207 9.63 -0.42 -19.68
N ASN A 208 10.78 -0.21 -20.34
CA ASN A 208 11.26 -1.15 -21.36
C ASN A 208 11.54 -2.52 -20.76
N ARG A 209 11.95 -2.57 -19.49
CA ARG A 209 12.11 -3.83 -18.77
C ARG A 209 10.78 -4.55 -18.55
N ILE A 210 9.71 -3.80 -18.27
CA ILE A 210 8.34 -4.36 -18.16
C ILE A 210 7.86 -4.88 -19.51
N VAL A 211 8.12 -4.16 -20.60
CA VAL A 211 7.88 -4.65 -21.97
C VAL A 211 8.64 -5.96 -22.24
N GLY A 212 9.87 -6.08 -21.76
CA GLY A 212 10.62 -7.33 -21.76
C GLY A 212 9.88 -8.49 -21.08
N TYR A 213 9.25 -8.24 -19.92
CA TYR A 213 8.45 -9.27 -19.24
C TYR A 213 7.14 -9.60 -19.95
N ARG A 214 6.55 -8.67 -20.73
CA ARG A 214 5.45 -9.01 -21.66
C ARG A 214 5.90 -10.08 -22.66
N HIS A 215 7.11 -9.95 -23.22
CA HIS A 215 7.66 -10.96 -24.13
C HIS A 215 7.90 -12.29 -23.42
N PHE A 216 8.36 -12.27 -22.17
CA PHE A 216 8.48 -13.47 -21.34
C PHE A 216 7.13 -14.17 -21.13
N CYS A 217 6.09 -13.44 -20.72
CA CYS A 217 4.74 -13.98 -20.57
C CYS A 217 4.20 -14.56 -21.88
N ASN A 218 4.43 -13.87 -23.01
CA ASN A 218 4.06 -14.38 -24.32
C ASN A 218 4.85 -15.64 -24.70
N LYS A 219 6.13 -15.75 -24.31
CA LYS A 219 6.91 -16.97 -24.54
C LYS A 219 6.35 -18.16 -23.76
N LEU A 220 5.96 -17.95 -22.50
CA LEU A 220 5.29 -18.97 -21.69
C LEU A 220 3.94 -19.38 -22.31
N TRP A 221 3.14 -18.41 -22.75
CA TRP A 221 1.88 -18.69 -23.45
C TRP A 221 2.10 -19.52 -24.71
N ASN A 222 3.09 -19.18 -25.54
CA ASN A 222 3.40 -19.96 -26.73
C ASN A 222 3.89 -21.38 -26.41
N ALA A 223 4.64 -21.57 -25.33
CA ALA A 223 5.05 -22.90 -24.87
C ALA A 223 3.85 -23.75 -24.44
N ILE A 224 2.94 -23.19 -23.64
CA ILE A 224 1.70 -23.86 -23.22
C ILE A 224 0.81 -24.16 -24.43
N LYS A 225 0.62 -23.20 -25.33
CA LYS A 225 -0.17 -23.38 -26.55
C LYS A 225 0.40 -24.48 -27.46
N PHE A 226 1.72 -24.60 -27.53
CA PHE A 226 2.38 -25.70 -28.24
C PHE A 226 2.08 -27.04 -27.54
N PHE A 227 2.30 -27.12 -26.22
CA PHE A 227 2.03 -28.32 -25.43
C PHE A 227 0.57 -28.79 -25.55
N LEU A 228 -0.39 -27.89 -25.36
CA LEU A 228 -1.82 -28.22 -25.46
C LEU A 228 -2.21 -28.77 -26.84
N LYS A 229 -1.55 -28.32 -27.92
CA LYS A 229 -1.78 -28.86 -29.27
C LYS A 229 -1.19 -30.25 -29.48
N THR A 230 -0.18 -30.63 -28.69
CA THR A 230 0.42 -31.97 -28.75
C THR A 230 -0.33 -33.00 -27.92
N LEU A 231 -1.27 -32.58 -27.06
CA LEU A 231 -2.05 -33.51 -26.26
C LEU A 231 -3.00 -34.32 -27.15
N PRO A 232 -3.03 -35.65 -27.02
CA PRO A 232 -3.97 -36.49 -27.75
C PRO A 232 -5.40 -36.26 -27.23
N SER A 233 -6.42 -36.56 -28.06
CA SER A 233 -7.83 -36.37 -27.68
C SER A 233 -8.28 -37.22 -26.48
N ASN A 234 -7.57 -38.31 -26.22
CA ASN A 234 -7.77 -39.21 -25.08
C ASN A 234 -6.72 -38.98 -23.97
N TYR A 235 -6.19 -37.76 -23.84
CA TYR A 235 -5.22 -37.44 -22.79
C TYR A 235 -5.76 -37.77 -21.40
N ASP A 236 -5.03 -38.61 -20.67
CA ASP A 236 -5.28 -38.91 -19.26
C ASP A 236 -4.48 -37.91 -18.41
N ASP A 237 -5.18 -37.15 -17.56
CA ASP A 237 -4.57 -36.20 -16.63
C ASP A 237 -4.03 -36.88 -15.36
N SER A 238 -4.16 -38.21 -15.26
CA SER A 238 -3.62 -38.96 -14.13
C SER A 238 -2.08 -38.93 -14.14
N ASN A 239 -1.51 -38.32 -13.09
CA ASN A 239 -0.07 -38.24 -12.94
C ASN A 239 0.51 -39.63 -12.59
N ILE A 240 0.93 -40.36 -13.62
CA ILE A 240 1.49 -41.72 -13.49
C ILE A 240 2.69 -41.78 -12.53
N LEU A 241 3.47 -40.70 -12.42
CA LEU A 241 4.63 -40.64 -11.53
C LEU A 241 4.24 -40.58 -10.04
N LEU A 242 3.05 -40.10 -9.70
CA LEU A 242 2.56 -40.15 -8.32
C LEU A 242 2.19 -41.58 -7.90
N LYS A 243 1.68 -42.39 -8.83
CA LYS A 243 1.25 -43.78 -8.57
C LYS A 243 2.38 -44.79 -8.76
N ASN A 244 3.30 -44.52 -9.67
CA ASN A 244 4.43 -45.38 -9.99
C ASN A 244 5.69 -44.55 -10.31
N PRO A 245 6.45 -44.12 -9.29
CA PRO A 245 7.67 -43.31 -9.49
C PRO A 245 8.73 -44.00 -10.35
N GLU A 246 8.81 -45.34 -10.32
CA GLU A 246 9.80 -46.10 -11.12
C GLU A 246 9.58 -45.96 -12.63
N TYR A 247 8.38 -45.56 -13.05
CA TYR A 247 8.10 -45.25 -14.45
C TYR A 247 9.01 -44.13 -15.00
N ALA A 248 9.58 -43.27 -14.16
CA ALA A 248 10.58 -42.30 -14.59
C ALA A 248 11.82 -42.97 -15.23
N HIS A 249 12.14 -44.22 -14.91
CA HIS A 249 13.26 -44.95 -15.51
C HIS A 249 13.04 -45.26 -17.00
N SER A 250 11.80 -45.37 -17.47
CA SER A 250 11.50 -45.61 -18.89
C SER A 250 11.54 -44.36 -19.76
N PHE A 251 11.71 -43.18 -19.16
CA PHE A 251 11.79 -41.92 -19.91
C PHE A 251 13.11 -41.76 -20.69
N ASN A 252 13.04 -40.96 -21.75
CA ASN A 252 14.22 -40.55 -22.50
C ASN A 252 15.12 -39.64 -21.65
N TRP A 253 16.34 -39.42 -22.10
CA TRP A 253 17.31 -38.65 -21.31
C TRP A 253 16.91 -37.17 -21.20
N GLU A 254 16.24 -36.61 -22.21
CA GLU A 254 15.73 -35.23 -22.23
C GLU A 254 14.65 -35.02 -21.18
N ASP A 255 13.72 -35.98 -21.09
CA ASP A 255 12.62 -36.00 -20.12
C ASP A 255 13.15 -36.12 -18.69
N LYS A 256 14.14 -37.00 -18.48
CA LYS A 256 14.84 -37.13 -17.19
C LYS A 256 15.57 -35.85 -16.82
N TRP A 257 16.23 -35.21 -17.79
CA TRP A 257 16.95 -33.96 -17.57
C TRP A 257 16.00 -32.82 -17.18
N ILE A 258 14.86 -32.64 -17.85
CA ILE A 258 13.93 -31.57 -17.51
C ILE A 258 13.28 -31.78 -16.14
N LEU A 259 12.96 -33.02 -15.78
CA LEU A 259 12.46 -33.37 -14.43
C LEU A 259 13.51 -33.11 -13.35
N HIS A 260 14.77 -33.47 -13.60
CA HIS A 260 15.87 -33.14 -12.70
C HIS A 260 16.02 -31.61 -12.53
N ARG A 261 15.95 -30.85 -13.63
CA ARG A 261 16.00 -29.38 -13.58
C ARG A 261 14.83 -28.82 -12.79
N LEU A 262 13.61 -29.33 -12.96
CA LEU A 262 12.45 -28.92 -12.18
C LEU A 262 12.67 -29.18 -10.68
N ASN A 263 13.16 -30.37 -10.31
CA ASN A 263 13.45 -30.74 -8.93
C ASN A 263 14.55 -29.87 -8.29
N MET A 264 15.42 -29.24 -9.07
CA MET A 264 16.42 -28.31 -8.54
C MET A 264 15.86 -26.92 -8.19
N TYR A 265 14.66 -26.58 -8.69
CA TYR A 265 14.04 -25.26 -8.51
C TYR A 265 12.82 -25.26 -7.60
N ILE A 266 12.28 -26.43 -7.26
CA ILE A 266 11.22 -26.63 -6.26
C ILE A 266 11.89 -26.94 -4.92
#